data_AF-A0A7G5N1D9-F1
#
_entry.id   AF-A0A7G5N1D9-F1
#
_cell.length_a   1.000
_cell.length_b   1.000
_cell.length_c   1.000
_cell.angle_alpha   90.00
_cell.angle_beta   90.00
_cell.angle_gamma   90.00
#
_symmetry.space_group_name_H-M   'P 1'
#
loop_
_entity.id
_entity.type
_entity.pdbx_description
1 polymer ?
#
loop_
_entity_poly.entity_id
_entity_poly.type
_entity_poly.pdbx_seq_one_letter_code
_entity_poly.pdbx_strand_id
1 'polypeptide(L)'
;MKGKRLKEFNEKYGKFLSGTLIGIIIMVISPIIVDNVYDKYVEKKEKDKIYEEMRIGNNKASIEDVVGFSKYIHVDEESGIGESIYTPSGFCYRCYYKDNQLIAYFVTVMDFEHNAICKFPDRYLEIVNNKKLGEFSYYEVNGKPNLVTSYVTNGIGRTLYCEEYYYNAIGNYRTFYFMDIDYGIVNTEYTNDESKIYDDEISSDNLQQYNYDIVLARDRKNSFPNTYGICIPTYSDIVKDMIMYYGEFDFDREQL
;
A
#
# COMPACT_ATOMS: atom_id res chain seq x y z
N MET A 1 38.10 27.76 -57.67
CA MET A 1 38.60 26.55 -56.98
C MET A 1 38.34 26.50 -55.46
N LYS A 2 38.24 27.64 -54.73
CA LYS A 2 38.04 27.61 -53.26
C LYS A 2 36.68 27.06 -52.79
N GLY A 3 35.58 27.31 -53.51
CA GLY A 3 34.23 26.87 -53.10
C GLY A 3 33.95 25.37 -53.18
N LYS A 4 34.63 24.62 -54.07
CA LYS A 4 34.41 23.18 -54.24
C LYS A 4 35.06 22.35 -53.11
N ARG A 5 36.25 22.78 -52.67
CA ARG A 5 36.98 22.16 -51.54
C ARG A 5 36.29 22.38 -50.20
N LEU A 6 35.64 23.53 -49.99
CA LEU A 6 34.91 23.81 -48.74
C LEU A 6 33.65 22.93 -48.60
N LYS A 7 32.99 22.64 -49.73
CA LYS A 7 31.77 21.82 -49.78
C LYS A 7 32.07 20.34 -49.49
N GLU A 8 33.14 19.81 -50.10
CA GLU A 8 33.62 18.43 -49.83
C GLU A 8 34.14 18.27 -48.39
N PHE A 9 34.77 19.31 -47.83
CA PHE A 9 35.20 19.30 -46.43
C PHE A 9 34.00 19.26 -45.47
N ASN A 10 32.99 20.12 -45.67
CA ASN A 10 31.77 20.10 -44.84
C ASN A 10 30.96 18.81 -44.98
N GLU A 11 30.89 18.20 -46.18
CA GLU A 11 30.21 16.90 -46.34
C GLU A 11 30.92 15.77 -45.63
N LYS A 12 32.26 15.73 -45.70
CA LYS A 12 33.04 14.63 -45.13
C LYS A 12 33.18 14.76 -43.61
N TYR A 13 33.50 15.96 -43.12
CA TYR A 13 33.62 16.21 -41.68
C TYR A 13 32.26 16.34 -41.00
N GLY A 14 31.22 16.81 -41.69
CA GLY A 14 29.86 16.84 -41.17
C GLY A 14 29.29 15.43 -40.93
N LYS A 15 29.53 14.49 -41.86
CA LYS A 15 29.16 13.07 -41.67
C LYS A 15 29.98 12.38 -40.59
N PHE A 16 31.25 12.74 -40.45
CA PHE A 16 32.11 12.20 -39.39
C PHE A 16 31.69 12.71 -38.00
N LEU A 17 31.46 14.02 -37.86
CA LEU A 17 30.97 14.64 -36.63
C LEU A 17 29.61 14.10 -36.22
N SER A 18 28.67 13.96 -37.17
CA SER A 18 27.34 13.39 -36.86
C SER A 18 27.43 11.92 -36.45
N GLY A 19 28.25 11.11 -37.13
CA GLY A 19 28.46 9.71 -36.76
C GLY A 19 29.11 9.54 -35.39
N THR A 20 30.08 10.40 -35.04
CA THR A 20 30.75 10.38 -33.74
C THR A 20 29.79 10.81 -32.62
N LEU A 21 28.99 11.85 -32.86
CA LEU A 21 28.00 12.33 -31.89
C LEU A 21 26.91 11.28 -31.64
N ILE A 22 26.42 10.62 -32.69
CA ILE A 22 25.47 9.50 -32.58
C ILE A 22 26.10 8.34 -31.81
N GLY A 23 27.37 8.02 -32.08
CA GLY A 23 28.11 6.99 -31.35
C GLY A 23 28.22 7.27 -29.86
N ILE A 24 28.51 8.52 -29.47
CA ILE A 24 28.57 8.95 -28.06
C ILE A 24 27.18 8.92 -27.41
N ILE A 25 26.16 9.39 -28.11
CA ILE A 25 24.77 9.36 -27.63
C ILE A 25 24.35 7.90 -27.35
N ILE A 26 24.64 6.97 -28.26
CA ILE A 26 24.33 5.55 -28.05
C ILE A 26 25.15 4.98 -26.87
N MET A 27 26.46 5.27 -26.81
CA MET A 27 27.31 4.72 -25.74
C MET A 27 26.98 5.25 -24.34
N VAL A 28 26.49 6.48 -24.21
CA VAL A 28 26.23 7.10 -22.89
C VAL A 28 24.75 7.02 -22.52
N ILE A 29 23.86 7.31 -23.46
CA ILE A 29 22.41 7.37 -23.16
C ILE A 29 21.80 5.98 -23.12
N SER A 30 22.27 5.02 -23.95
CA SER A 30 21.69 3.67 -23.92
C SER A 30 21.90 2.95 -22.59
N PRO A 31 23.10 2.95 -21.94
CA PRO A 31 23.25 2.38 -20.61
C PRO A 31 22.35 3.04 -19.58
N ILE A 32 22.27 4.38 -19.56
CA ILE A 32 21.40 5.11 -18.61
C ILE A 32 19.93 4.74 -18.79
N ILE A 33 19.45 4.62 -20.03
CA ILE A 33 18.07 4.19 -20.30
C ILE A 33 17.88 2.73 -19.90
N VAL A 34 18.83 1.85 -20.24
CA VAL A 34 18.76 0.42 -19.92
C VAL A 34 18.75 0.22 -18.41
N ASP A 35 19.62 0.89 -17.66
CA ASP A 35 19.68 0.82 -16.20
C ASP A 35 18.38 1.32 -15.59
N ASN A 36 17.87 2.51 -15.99
CA ASN A 36 16.60 3.01 -15.48
C ASN A 36 15.39 2.13 -15.81
N VAL A 37 15.37 1.51 -17.00
CA VAL A 37 14.29 0.59 -17.40
C VAL A 37 14.42 -0.74 -16.67
N TYR A 38 15.65 -1.22 -16.48
CA TYR A 38 15.97 -2.46 -15.79
C TYR A 38 15.62 -2.36 -14.31
N ASP A 39 16.02 -1.28 -13.63
CA ASP A 39 15.71 -1.02 -12.22
C ASP A 39 14.19 -0.98 -12.00
N LYS A 40 13.45 -0.25 -12.85
CA LYS A 40 11.98 -0.24 -12.82
C LYS A 40 11.36 -1.61 -13.09
N TYR A 41 11.98 -2.42 -13.95
CA TYR A 41 11.51 -3.77 -14.25
C TYR A 41 11.74 -4.73 -13.08
N VAL A 42 12.90 -4.66 -12.44
CA VAL A 42 13.25 -5.45 -11.24
C VAL A 42 12.32 -5.07 -10.10
N GLU A 43 12.16 -3.78 -9.82
CA GLU A 43 11.27 -3.26 -8.78
C GLU A 43 9.82 -3.73 -9.01
N LYS A 44 9.33 -3.66 -10.26
CA LYS A 44 7.99 -4.17 -10.61
C LYS A 44 7.88 -5.68 -10.39
N LYS A 45 8.88 -6.45 -10.80
CA LYS A 45 8.88 -7.91 -10.68
C LYS A 45 8.93 -8.36 -9.21
N GLU A 46 9.68 -7.66 -8.38
CA GLU A 46 9.73 -7.90 -6.94
C GLU A 46 8.36 -7.60 -6.29
N LYS A 47 7.73 -6.47 -6.64
CA LYS A 47 6.37 -6.14 -6.18
C LYS A 47 5.34 -7.18 -6.60
N ASP A 48 5.35 -7.61 -7.87
CA ASP A 48 4.43 -8.64 -8.37
C ASP A 48 4.65 -9.98 -7.62
N LYS A 49 5.90 -10.35 -7.29
CA LYS A 49 6.24 -11.54 -6.50
C LYS A 49 5.71 -11.47 -5.07
N ILE A 50 5.77 -10.30 -4.43
CA ILE A 50 5.23 -10.06 -3.08
C ILE A 50 3.72 -10.37 -3.03
N TYR A 51 2.94 -9.94 -4.05
CA TYR A 51 1.50 -10.21 -4.10
C TYR A 51 1.17 -11.68 -4.35
N GLU A 52 2.01 -12.40 -5.10
CA GLU A 52 1.82 -13.83 -5.33
C GLU A 52 2.10 -14.64 -4.07
N GLU A 53 3.10 -14.26 -3.27
CA GLU A 53 3.59 -15.02 -2.12
C GLU A 53 2.94 -14.61 -0.79
N MET A 54 2.35 -13.41 -0.65
CA MET A 54 1.54 -13.07 0.53
C MET A 54 0.13 -13.65 0.43
N ARG A 55 0.03 -14.94 0.73
CA ARG A 55 -1.23 -15.68 0.80
C ARG A 55 -1.45 -16.22 2.20
N ILE A 56 -2.67 -16.05 2.68
CA ILE A 56 -3.14 -16.68 3.91
C ILE A 56 -2.85 -18.19 3.87
N GLY A 57 -2.19 -18.70 4.91
CA GLY A 57 -1.71 -20.08 5.04
C GLY A 57 -0.23 -20.27 4.71
N ASN A 58 0.43 -19.32 4.05
CA ASN A 58 1.87 -19.41 3.79
C ASN A 58 2.67 -19.34 5.08
N ASN A 59 3.81 -20.03 5.10
CA ASN A 59 4.68 -20.00 6.27
C ASN A 59 5.49 -18.68 6.32
N LYS A 60 5.89 -18.27 7.52
CA LYS A 60 6.67 -17.04 7.75
C LYS A 60 7.96 -16.96 6.92
N ALA A 61 8.73 -18.04 6.84
CA ALA A 61 10.00 -18.05 6.11
C ALA A 61 9.81 -17.74 4.61
N SER A 62 8.76 -18.29 3.99
CA SER A 62 8.43 -18.01 2.59
C SER A 62 8.02 -16.56 2.35
N ILE A 63 7.42 -15.88 3.33
CA ILE A 63 7.16 -14.44 3.25
C ILE A 63 8.48 -13.66 3.35
N GLU A 64 9.32 -14.00 4.32
CA GLU A 64 10.61 -13.33 4.57
C GLU A 64 11.58 -13.44 3.40
N ASP A 65 11.54 -14.53 2.63
CA ASP A 65 12.30 -14.70 1.38
C ASP A 65 11.96 -13.65 0.30
N VAL A 66 10.83 -12.94 0.45
CA VAL A 66 10.34 -11.97 -0.54
C VAL A 66 10.32 -10.56 0.01
N VAL A 67 9.84 -10.36 1.24
CA VAL A 67 9.73 -9.01 1.86
C VAL A 67 10.94 -8.64 2.71
N GLY A 68 11.87 -9.57 2.92
CA GLY A 68 13.03 -9.40 3.79
C GLY A 68 12.72 -9.65 5.26
N PHE A 69 13.60 -9.19 6.14
CA PHE A 69 13.47 -9.39 7.58
C PHE A 69 12.50 -8.38 8.19
N SER A 70 11.75 -8.82 9.19
CA SER A 70 10.84 -7.95 9.94
C SER A 70 11.64 -6.93 10.76
N LYS A 71 11.26 -5.66 10.67
CA LYS A 71 11.81 -4.60 11.53
C LYS A 71 11.29 -4.71 12.97
N TYR A 72 10.08 -5.25 13.14
CA TYR A 72 9.45 -5.42 14.43
C TYR A 72 8.74 -6.77 14.52
N ILE A 73 8.78 -7.36 15.71
CA ILE A 73 8.09 -8.60 16.05
C ILE A 73 7.43 -8.41 17.42
N HIS A 74 6.14 -8.71 17.50
CA HIS A 74 5.39 -8.79 18.75
C HIS A 74 4.63 -10.10 18.79
N VAL A 75 4.35 -10.61 19.99
CA VAL A 75 3.53 -11.78 20.18
C VAL A 75 2.51 -11.45 21.25
N ASP A 76 1.23 -11.55 20.90
CA ASP A 76 0.16 -11.47 21.87
C ASP A 76 0.22 -12.74 22.75
N GLU A 77 0.45 -12.56 24.06
CA GLU A 77 0.68 -13.66 24.98
C GLU A 77 -0.57 -14.53 25.20
N GLU A 78 -1.76 -13.94 25.09
CA GLU A 78 -3.03 -14.63 25.34
C GLU A 78 -3.42 -15.53 24.16
N SER A 79 -3.37 -15.00 22.94
CA SER A 79 -3.73 -15.74 21.73
C SER A 79 -2.57 -16.53 21.14
N GLY A 80 -1.32 -16.17 21.47
CA GLY A 80 -0.11 -16.69 20.84
C GLY A 80 0.01 -16.32 19.35
N ILE A 81 -0.63 -15.23 18.92
CA ILE A 81 -0.52 -14.68 17.57
C ILE A 81 0.71 -13.77 17.52
N GLY A 82 1.61 -14.05 16.59
CA GLY A 82 2.79 -13.23 16.33
C GLY A 82 2.52 -12.20 15.24
N GLU A 83 2.76 -10.93 15.52
CA GLU A 83 2.87 -9.87 14.54
C GLU A 83 4.32 -9.75 14.05
N SER A 84 4.50 -9.53 12.74
CA SER A 84 5.79 -9.13 12.17
C SER A 84 5.57 -8.03 11.14
N ILE A 85 6.35 -6.96 11.26
CA ILE A 85 6.21 -5.77 10.42
C ILE A 85 7.41 -5.68 9.47
N TYR A 86 7.12 -5.58 8.17
CA TYR A 86 8.09 -5.44 7.09
C TYR A 86 7.90 -4.10 6.40
N THR A 87 8.99 -3.43 6.04
CA THR A 87 8.93 -2.13 5.35
C THR A 87 9.85 -2.09 4.13
N PRO A 88 9.59 -2.92 3.11
CA PRO A 88 10.28 -2.78 1.83
C PRO A 88 9.79 -1.51 1.12
N SER A 89 10.67 -0.87 0.34
CA SER A 89 10.55 0.48 -0.21
C SER A 89 9.11 0.92 -0.58
N GLY A 90 8.59 1.89 0.18
CA GLY A 90 7.30 2.55 -0.07
C GLY A 90 6.06 1.85 0.52
N PHE A 91 6.23 0.70 1.18
CA PHE A 91 5.14 -0.06 1.78
C PHE A 91 5.42 -0.45 3.23
N CYS A 92 4.35 -0.63 4.01
CA CYS A 92 4.38 -1.27 5.32
C CYS A 92 3.49 -2.51 5.26
N TYR A 93 4.05 -3.67 5.59
CA TYR A 93 3.34 -4.93 5.69
C TYR A 93 3.28 -5.35 7.15
N ARG A 94 2.07 -5.39 7.72
CA ARG A 94 1.83 -6.00 9.03
C ARG A 94 1.30 -7.40 8.80
N CYS A 95 2.10 -8.42 9.09
CA CYS A 95 1.73 -9.82 8.92
C CYS A 95 1.51 -10.47 10.28
N TYR A 96 0.43 -11.23 10.40
CA TYR A 96 0.04 -11.92 11.63
C TYR A 96 0.13 -13.43 11.41
N TYR A 97 0.76 -14.11 12.35
CA TYR A 97 1.09 -15.52 12.26
C TYR A 97 0.56 -16.29 13.46
N LYS A 98 -0.01 -17.45 13.20
CA LYS A 98 -0.31 -18.47 14.21
C LYS A 98 0.36 -19.76 13.80
N ASP A 99 1.13 -20.36 14.71
CA ASP A 99 1.89 -21.60 14.43
C ASP A 99 2.75 -21.50 13.14
N ASN A 100 3.43 -20.37 12.97
CA ASN A 100 4.21 -19.99 11.78
C ASN A 100 3.43 -19.85 10.46
N GLN A 101 2.11 -19.93 10.47
CA GLN A 101 1.27 -19.73 9.28
C GLN A 101 0.65 -18.33 9.26
N LEU A 102 0.69 -17.68 8.11
CA LEU A 102 0.11 -16.36 7.88
C LEU A 102 -1.42 -16.45 8.01
N ILE A 103 -1.99 -15.83 9.03
CA ILE A 103 -3.44 -15.81 9.31
C ILE A 103 -4.10 -14.49 8.93
N ALA A 104 -3.31 -13.41 8.88
CA ALA A 104 -3.75 -12.13 8.36
C ALA A 104 -2.56 -11.33 7.84
N TYR A 105 -2.80 -10.40 6.93
CA TYR A 105 -1.83 -9.40 6.56
C TYR A 105 -2.52 -8.08 6.18
N PHE A 106 -1.81 -6.98 6.39
CA PHE A 106 -2.23 -5.63 6.04
C PHE A 106 -1.12 -4.96 5.27
N VAL A 107 -1.49 -4.26 4.20
CA VAL A 107 -0.58 -3.55 3.32
C VAL A 107 -0.94 -2.08 3.34
N THR A 108 -0.04 -1.25 3.85
CA THR A 108 -0.17 0.21 3.81
C THR A 108 0.80 0.78 2.78
N VAL A 109 0.31 1.70 1.94
CA VAL A 109 1.13 2.55 1.09
C VAL A 109 1.67 3.69 1.95
N MET A 110 3.00 3.75 2.11
CA MET A 110 3.68 4.74 2.93
C MET A 110 4.15 5.95 2.12
N ASP A 111 4.36 5.75 0.82
CA ASP A 111 4.94 6.74 -0.08
C ASP A 111 4.06 6.93 -1.32
N PHE A 112 3.22 7.96 -1.28
CA PHE A 112 2.40 8.36 -2.42
C PHE A 112 3.20 9.14 -3.48
N GLU A 113 4.33 9.74 -3.11
CA GLU A 113 5.13 10.59 -4.02
C GLU A 113 5.81 9.75 -5.11
N HIS A 114 6.20 8.52 -4.81
CA HIS A 114 6.84 7.61 -5.76
C HIS A 114 5.86 6.78 -6.62
N ASN A 115 4.56 7.11 -6.61
CA ASN A 115 3.51 6.33 -7.30
C ASN A 115 3.57 4.84 -6.91
N ALA A 116 3.76 4.52 -5.63
CA ALA A 116 3.73 3.14 -5.16
C ALA A 116 2.34 2.54 -5.42
N ILE A 117 2.23 1.76 -6.50
CA ILE A 117 0.98 1.12 -6.90
C ILE A 117 0.78 -0.12 -6.04
N CYS A 118 -0.19 -0.08 -5.14
CA CYS A 118 -0.64 -1.28 -4.43
C CYS A 118 -1.78 -1.96 -5.18
N LYS A 119 -1.48 -3.06 -5.88
CA LYS A 119 -2.53 -3.87 -6.50
C LYS A 119 -3.21 -4.75 -5.46
N PHE A 120 -4.52 -4.90 -5.60
CA PHE A 120 -5.24 -5.96 -4.93
C PHE A 120 -4.94 -7.31 -5.61
N PRO A 121 -4.93 -8.43 -4.88
CA PRO A 121 -4.84 -9.74 -5.51
C PRO A 121 -5.96 -9.94 -6.54
N ASP A 122 -5.63 -10.44 -7.74
CA ASP A 122 -6.54 -10.47 -8.90
C ASP A 122 -7.94 -11.04 -8.58
N ARG A 123 -7.98 -12.09 -7.76
CA ARG A 123 -9.20 -12.77 -7.31
C ARG A 123 -10.15 -11.91 -6.47
N TYR A 124 -9.71 -10.75 -6.01
CA TYR A 124 -10.47 -9.82 -5.15
C TYR A 124 -10.66 -8.44 -5.79
N LEU A 125 -10.22 -8.25 -7.04
CA LEU A 125 -10.30 -6.94 -7.71
C LEU A 125 -11.74 -6.43 -7.86
N GLU A 126 -12.72 -7.32 -8.00
CA GLU A 126 -14.13 -6.95 -8.10
C GLU A 126 -14.66 -6.27 -6.81
N ILE A 127 -14.05 -6.53 -5.65
CA ILE A 127 -14.43 -5.88 -4.37
C ILE A 127 -14.16 -4.38 -4.43
N VAL A 128 -13.17 -3.97 -5.22
CA VAL A 128 -12.70 -2.57 -5.31
C VAL A 128 -12.89 -2.00 -6.72
N ASN A 129 -13.86 -2.53 -7.49
CA ASN A 129 -14.15 -2.10 -8.87
C ASN A 129 -12.92 -2.10 -9.80
N ASN A 130 -12.02 -3.07 -9.64
CA ASN A 130 -10.76 -3.20 -10.38
C ASN A 130 -9.80 -2.01 -10.24
N LYS A 131 -9.92 -1.25 -9.14
CA LYS A 131 -9.03 -0.14 -8.81
C LYS A 131 -7.93 -0.56 -7.84
N LYS A 132 -6.86 0.23 -7.79
CA LYS A 132 -5.77 0.04 -6.82
C LYS A 132 -6.06 0.80 -5.52
N LEU A 133 -5.32 0.45 -4.47
CA LEU A 133 -5.35 1.22 -3.22
C LEU A 133 -5.02 2.70 -3.51
N GLY A 134 -5.78 3.61 -2.90
CA GLY A 134 -5.71 5.06 -3.18
C GLY A 134 -6.47 5.54 -4.42
N GLU A 135 -6.98 4.65 -5.29
CA GLU A 135 -7.76 5.04 -6.49
C GLU A 135 -9.28 4.83 -6.33
N PHE A 136 -9.72 4.12 -5.29
CA PHE A 136 -11.13 3.95 -4.92
C PHE A 136 -11.41 4.60 -3.58
N SER A 137 -12.60 5.19 -3.45
CA SER A 137 -13.11 5.66 -2.17
C SER A 137 -13.79 4.54 -1.39
N TYR A 138 -14.03 4.70 -0.09
CA TYR A 138 -14.77 3.71 0.70
C TYR A 138 -16.17 3.42 0.13
N TYR A 139 -16.80 4.42 -0.50
CA TYR A 139 -18.11 4.27 -1.15
C TYR A 139 -18.08 3.40 -2.42
N GLU A 140 -16.90 3.13 -2.96
CA GLU A 140 -16.72 2.29 -4.15
C GLU A 140 -16.38 0.83 -3.79
N VAL A 141 -16.26 0.50 -2.51
CA VAL A 141 -16.10 -0.89 -2.06
C VAL A 141 -17.42 -1.62 -2.23
N ASN A 142 -17.39 -2.75 -2.94
CA ASN A 142 -18.59 -3.53 -3.22
C ASN A 142 -19.09 -4.24 -1.95
N GLY A 143 -20.30 -3.88 -1.54
CA GLY A 143 -20.96 -4.40 -0.34
C GLY A 143 -21.14 -3.32 0.72
N LYS A 144 -21.68 -3.72 1.87
CA LYS A 144 -21.77 -2.83 3.04
C LYS A 144 -20.75 -3.27 4.07
N PRO A 145 -20.11 -2.33 4.79
CA PRO A 145 -19.23 -2.69 5.88
C PRO A 145 -20.05 -3.38 6.97
N ASN A 146 -19.54 -4.49 7.48
CA ASN A 146 -20.09 -5.17 8.65
C ASN A 146 -19.82 -4.35 9.92
N LEU A 147 -18.66 -3.69 9.95
CA LEU A 147 -18.17 -2.95 11.09
C LEU A 147 -17.39 -1.75 10.59
N VAL A 148 -17.60 -0.61 11.25
CA VAL A 148 -16.83 0.61 11.06
C VAL A 148 -16.24 1.01 12.41
N THR A 149 -14.93 1.23 12.45
CA THR A 149 -14.19 1.61 13.65
C THR A 149 -13.27 2.78 13.34
N SER A 150 -13.22 3.76 14.24
CA SER A 150 -12.33 4.91 14.12
C SER A 150 -11.81 5.35 15.48
N TYR A 151 -10.63 5.96 15.50
CA TYR A 151 -10.16 6.71 16.66
C TYR A 151 -9.20 7.82 16.23
N VAL A 152 -9.08 8.83 17.10
CA VAL A 152 -8.03 9.85 17.02
C VAL A 152 -7.32 9.90 18.37
N THR A 153 -6.00 9.74 18.38
CA THR A 153 -5.23 9.87 19.63
C THR A 153 -4.88 11.33 19.90
N ASN A 154 -5.33 11.87 21.02
CA ASN A 154 -4.93 13.20 21.48
C ASN A 154 -3.43 13.24 21.81
N GLY A 155 -2.69 14.17 21.22
CA GLY A 155 -1.28 14.46 21.54
C GLY A 155 -0.27 13.99 20.49
N ILE A 156 -0.51 12.86 19.83
CA ILE A 156 0.37 12.33 18.74
C ILE A 156 -0.28 12.56 17.35
N GLY A 157 -1.56 12.93 17.29
CA GLY A 157 -2.24 13.28 16.03
C GLY A 157 -2.52 12.08 15.12
N ARG A 158 -2.50 10.85 15.65
CA ARG A 158 -2.78 9.64 14.89
C ARG A 158 -4.28 9.49 14.65
N THR A 159 -4.64 9.22 13.40
CA THR A 159 -6.01 8.91 12.98
C THR A 159 -6.05 7.49 12.45
N LEU A 160 -7.05 6.73 12.90
CA LEU A 160 -7.44 5.46 12.30
C LEU A 160 -8.87 5.58 11.82
N TYR A 161 -9.10 5.17 10.58
CA TYR A 161 -10.42 4.80 10.09
C TYR A 161 -10.36 3.40 9.50
N CYS A 162 -11.31 2.53 9.83
CA CYS A 162 -11.31 1.13 9.45
C CYS A 162 -12.72 0.67 9.11
N GLU A 163 -12.87 0.05 7.94
CA GLU A 163 -14.09 -0.63 7.52
C GLU A 163 -13.80 -2.12 7.29
N GLU A 164 -14.61 -2.97 7.92
CA GLU A 164 -14.56 -4.42 7.78
C GLU A 164 -15.64 -4.92 6.83
N TYR A 165 -15.27 -5.79 5.91
CA TYR A 165 -16.17 -6.40 4.93
C TYR A 165 -16.03 -7.92 4.97
N TYR A 166 -17.16 -8.62 5.00
CA TYR A 166 -17.19 -10.06 4.79
C TYR A 166 -17.72 -10.36 3.39
N TYR A 167 -16.84 -10.85 2.53
CA TYR A 167 -17.21 -11.20 1.17
C TYR A 167 -17.45 -12.72 1.07
N ASN A 168 -18.70 -13.10 0.87
CA ASN A 168 -19.13 -14.50 0.84
C ASN A 168 -19.17 -15.08 -0.59
N ALA A 169 -18.05 -15.01 -1.31
CA ALA A 169 -17.93 -15.75 -2.57
C ALA A 169 -17.68 -17.24 -2.30
N ILE A 170 -18.21 -18.10 -3.19
CA ILE A 170 -18.12 -19.55 -3.05
C ILE A 170 -16.64 -19.97 -2.91
N GLY A 171 -16.29 -20.57 -1.77
CA GLY A 171 -14.93 -21.05 -1.47
C GLY A 171 -13.96 -19.98 -0.95
N ASN A 172 -14.41 -18.75 -0.73
CA ASN A 172 -13.60 -17.67 -0.17
C ASN A 172 -14.27 -17.09 1.08
N TYR A 173 -13.83 -17.57 2.25
CA TYR A 173 -14.30 -17.12 3.55
C TYR A 173 -13.20 -16.30 4.22
N ARG A 174 -13.14 -15.01 3.86
CA ARG A 174 -12.14 -14.06 4.35
C ARG A 174 -12.82 -12.77 4.79
N THR A 175 -12.26 -12.19 5.84
CA THR A 175 -12.57 -10.83 6.25
C THR A 175 -11.60 -9.89 5.56
N PHE A 176 -12.14 -8.84 4.94
CA PHE A 176 -11.38 -7.78 4.28
C PHE A 176 -11.45 -6.52 5.12
N TYR A 177 -10.34 -5.81 5.20
CA TYR A 177 -10.23 -4.53 5.88
C TYR A 177 -9.81 -3.48 4.87
N PHE A 178 -10.44 -2.31 4.95
CA PHE A 178 -9.97 -1.11 4.27
C PHE A 178 -9.77 -0.04 5.33
N MET A 179 -8.59 0.56 5.35
CA MET A 179 -8.20 1.42 6.45
C MET A 179 -7.44 2.64 5.95
N ASP A 180 -7.57 3.71 6.71
CA ASP A 180 -6.70 4.88 6.69
C ASP A 180 -5.87 4.82 7.96
N ILE A 181 -4.60 4.44 7.83
CA ILE A 181 -3.65 4.28 8.94
C ILE A 181 -2.51 5.28 8.74
N ASP A 182 -2.34 6.18 9.71
CA ASP A 182 -1.20 7.10 9.71
C ASP A 182 -0.03 6.59 10.57
N TYR A 183 1.07 6.25 9.90
CA TYR A 183 2.37 5.90 10.49
C TYR A 183 3.26 7.11 10.83
N GLY A 184 2.72 8.32 10.82
CA GLY A 184 3.40 9.55 11.29
C GLY A 184 4.05 10.28 10.13
N ILE A 185 3.58 9.94 8.93
CA ILE A 185 4.09 10.38 7.64
C ILE A 185 3.02 11.24 6.97
N VAL A 186 1.75 11.07 7.32
CA VAL A 186 0.66 11.78 6.67
C VAL A 186 0.53 13.19 7.26
N ASN A 187 0.72 14.18 6.39
CA ASN A 187 0.57 15.59 6.70
C ASN A 187 -0.79 16.08 6.20
N THR A 188 -1.89 15.42 6.60
CA THR A 188 -3.24 15.84 6.22
C THR A 188 -3.85 16.72 7.31
N GLU A 189 -4.01 18.00 6.99
CA GLU A 189 -4.87 18.90 7.75
C GLU A 189 -6.33 18.47 7.52
N TYR A 190 -6.93 17.80 8.51
CA TYR A 190 -8.35 17.48 8.48
C TYR A 190 -9.15 18.73 8.84
N THR A 191 -9.91 19.28 7.89
CA THR A 191 -10.89 20.33 8.19
C THR A 191 -12.14 19.70 8.78
N ASN A 192 -12.36 19.92 10.07
CA ASN A 192 -13.61 19.56 10.76
C ASN A 192 -14.76 20.42 10.21
N ASP A 193 -15.46 19.90 9.20
CA ASP A 193 -16.71 20.49 8.73
C ASP A 193 -17.88 19.71 9.35
N GLU A 194 -18.48 20.29 10.40
CA GLU A 194 -19.57 19.70 11.19
C GLU A 194 -20.89 19.55 10.39
N SER A 195 -20.92 19.97 9.12
CA SER A 195 -22.15 20.10 8.32
C SER A 195 -22.45 18.93 7.36
N LYS A 196 -21.66 17.85 7.34
CA LYS A 196 -21.89 16.72 6.41
C LYS A 196 -22.91 15.69 6.91
N ILE A 197 -23.84 15.37 6.01
CA ILE A 197 -24.95 14.42 6.15
C ILE A 197 -24.39 13.01 6.42
N TYR A 198 -24.99 12.26 7.35
CA TYR A 198 -24.64 10.86 7.62
C TYR A 198 -24.90 9.99 6.37
N ASP A 199 -23.91 9.19 5.98
CA ASP A 199 -23.95 8.24 4.85
C ASP A 199 -25.04 7.17 5.08
N ASP A 200 -25.84 6.86 4.06
CA ASP A 200 -26.98 5.94 4.10
C ASP A 200 -26.58 4.45 4.11
N GLU A 201 -25.30 4.15 3.89
CA GLU A 201 -24.77 2.79 3.92
C GLU A 201 -24.25 2.33 5.29
N ILE A 202 -23.99 3.25 6.22
CA ILE A 202 -23.60 2.94 7.60
C ILE A 202 -24.86 2.99 8.49
N SER A 203 -25.26 1.84 9.05
CA SER A 203 -26.26 1.81 10.12
C SER A 203 -25.62 2.13 11.47
N SER A 204 -26.42 2.66 12.40
CA SER A 204 -26.01 2.86 13.80
C SER A 204 -25.47 1.58 14.46
N ASP A 205 -25.94 0.42 14.00
CA ASP A 205 -25.62 -0.88 14.56
C ASP A 205 -24.22 -1.36 14.15
N ASN A 206 -23.64 -0.79 13.09
CA ASN A 206 -22.32 -1.15 12.57
C ASN A 206 -21.19 -0.27 13.16
N LEU A 207 -21.52 0.68 14.05
CA LEU A 207 -20.56 1.61 14.65
C LEU A 207 -20.12 1.13 16.04
N GLN A 208 -18.88 0.66 16.17
CA GLN A 208 -18.24 0.51 17.48
C GLN A 208 -17.59 1.86 17.86
N GLN A 209 -18.37 2.70 18.54
CA GLN A 209 -17.99 4.07 18.85
C GLN A 209 -17.05 4.14 20.07
N TYR A 210 -15.75 4.15 19.81
CA TYR A 210 -14.79 4.76 20.75
C TYR A 210 -14.67 6.25 20.39
N ASN A 211 -14.77 7.12 21.39
CA ASN A 211 -14.82 8.58 21.21
C ASN A 211 -13.74 9.11 20.23
N TYR A 212 -14.15 10.10 19.45
CA TYR A 212 -13.38 11.02 18.58
C TYR A 212 -13.36 10.73 17.06
N ASP A 213 -13.94 11.72 16.36
CA ASP A 213 -14.05 12.03 14.93
C ASP A 213 -14.62 11.01 13.91
N ILE A 214 -15.91 11.22 13.62
CA ILE A 214 -16.73 10.57 12.57
C ILE A 214 -16.51 11.27 11.20
N VAL A 215 -15.46 12.10 11.04
CA VAL A 215 -15.29 12.93 9.84
C VAL A 215 -15.06 12.08 8.59
N LEU A 216 -14.22 11.04 8.67
CA LEU A 216 -13.99 10.11 7.57
C LEU A 216 -15.21 9.21 7.28
N ALA A 217 -15.93 8.78 8.31
CA ALA A 217 -17.18 8.03 8.15
C ALA A 217 -18.29 8.87 7.47
N ARG A 218 -18.24 10.21 7.62
CA ARG A 218 -19.17 11.16 6.97
C ARG A 218 -18.75 11.56 5.56
N ASP A 219 -17.53 11.21 5.13
CA ASP A 219 -16.98 11.60 3.82
C ASP A 219 -16.43 10.40 3.05
N ARG A 220 -17.01 9.20 3.24
CA ARG A 220 -16.62 7.94 2.59
C ARG A 220 -16.42 8.07 1.09
N LYS A 221 -17.23 8.90 0.42
CA LYS A 221 -17.16 9.17 -1.02
C LYS A 221 -15.90 9.91 -1.46
N ASN A 222 -15.29 10.70 -0.58
CA ASN A 222 -14.06 11.45 -0.84
C ASN A 222 -12.88 10.96 0.01
N SER A 223 -13.05 9.86 0.75
CA SER A 223 -12.01 9.27 1.60
C SER A 223 -11.49 8.01 0.93
N PHE A 224 -10.17 7.93 0.75
CA PHE A 224 -9.51 6.86 0.01
C PHE A 224 -8.61 6.07 0.96
N PRO A 225 -8.82 4.76 1.16
CA PRO A 225 -7.97 3.97 2.04
C PRO A 225 -6.53 3.93 1.52
N ASN A 226 -5.58 4.12 2.42
CA ASN A 226 -4.15 3.90 2.18
C ASN A 226 -3.71 2.48 2.56
N THR A 227 -4.59 1.71 3.18
CA THR A 227 -4.33 0.37 3.71
C THR A 227 -5.43 -0.60 3.33
N TYR A 228 -5.06 -1.83 3.00
CA TYR A 228 -6.00 -2.95 2.98
C TYR A 228 -5.48 -4.13 3.78
N GLY A 229 -6.39 -4.96 4.27
CA GLY A 229 -6.06 -6.18 5.00
C GLY A 229 -6.92 -7.36 4.57
N ILE A 230 -6.37 -8.56 4.74
CA ILE A 230 -7.07 -9.82 4.56
C ILE A 230 -6.82 -10.69 5.79
N CYS A 231 -7.88 -11.22 6.39
CA CYS A 231 -7.82 -12.03 7.59
C CYS A 231 -8.69 -13.30 7.46
N ILE A 232 -8.27 -14.36 8.15
CA ILE A 232 -9.14 -15.50 8.42
C ILE A 232 -10.20 -15.07 9.45
N PRO A 233 -11.51 -15.28 9.20
CA PRO A 233 -12.58 -14.79 10.07
C PRO A 233 -12.45 -15.20 11.54
N THR A 234 -11.90 -16.39 11.83
CA THR A 234 -11.68 -16.88 13.20
C THR A 234 -10.74 -16.00 14.02
N TYR A 235 -9.83 -15.26 13.39
CA TYR A 235 -8.86 -14.39 14.07
C TYR A 235 -9.17 -12.90 13.89
N SER A 236 -10.30 -12.57 13.25
CA SER A 236 -10.74 -11.23 12.88
C SER A 236 -10.69 -10.26 14.07
N ASP A 237 -11.34 -10.62 15.18
CA ASP A 237 -11.43 -9.76 16.36
C ASP A 237 -10.06 -9.52 17.02
N ILE A 238 -9.26 -10.57 17.19
CA ILE A 238 -7.95 -10.46 17.85
C ILE A 238 -7.00 -9.62 16.99
N VAL A 239 -6.93 -9.91 15.69
CA VAL A 239 -6.07 -9.16 14.76
C VAL A 239 -6.52 -7.70 14.67
N LYS A 240 -7.83 -7.44 14.71
CA LYS A 240 -8.39 -6.09 14.77
C LYS A 240 -7.93 -5.36 16.04
N ASP A 241 -7.99 -6.00 17.20
CA ASP A 241 -7.56 -5.39 18.44
C ASP A 241 -6.04 -5.10 18.42
N MET A 242 -5.24 -6.02 17.88
CA MET A 242 -3.79 -5.82 17.70
C MET A 242 -3.46 -4.68 16.72
N ILE A 243 -4.19 -4.54 15.60
CA ILE A 243 -3.95 -3.45 14.65
C ILE A 243 -4.38 -2.10 15.23
N MET A 244 -5.42 -2.09 16.07
CA MET A 244 -5.91 -0.92 16.79
C MET A 244 -5.00 -0.50 17.95
N TYR A 245 -4.21 -1.41 18.52
CA TYR A 245 -3.21 -1.12 19.56
C TYR A 245 -1.95 -0.47 18.98
N TYR A 246 -2.16 0.67 18.34
CA TYR A 246 -1.15 1.36 17.55
C TYR A 246 -0.24 2.30 18.37
N GLY A 247 -0.54 2.49 19.65
CA GLY A 247 0.11 3.47 20.52
C GLY A 247 1.61 3.26 20.75
N GLU A 248 2.19 2.14 20.31
CA GLU A 248 3.60 1.79 20.49
C GLU A 248 4.45 1.93 19.21
N PHE A 249 3.86 2.34 18.08
CA PHE A 249 4.52 2.34 16.77
C PHE A 249 4.75 3.75 16.21
N ASP A 250 5.80 4.42 16.68
CA ASP A 250 6.40 5.54 15.96
C ASP A 250 7.52 5.00 15.06
N PHE A 251 7.30 4.93 13.75
CA PHE A 251 8.43 4.84 12.84
C PHE A 251 9.15 6.19 12.86
N ASP A 252 10.32 6.24 13.49
CA ASP A 252 11.18 7.41 13.39
C ASP A 252 11.54 7.60 11.91
N ARG A 253 11.42 8.84 11.39
CA ARG A 253 11.70 9.12 9.97
C ARG A 253 13.14 8.78 9.59
N GLU A 254 14.04 8.67 10.56
CA GLU A 254 15.43 8.24 10.35
C GLU A 254 15.59 6.71 10.14
N GLN A 255 14.53 5.92 10.38
CA GLN A 255 14.52 4.46 10.24
C GLN A 255 13.72 3.94 9.03
N LEU A 256 13.15 4.85 8.23
CA LEU A 256 12.45 4.59 6.96
C LEU A 256 13.25 5.16 5.79
#